data_AF-D4AXY1-F1
#
_entry.id   AF-D4AXY1-F1
#
_cell.length_a   1.000
_cell.length_b   1.000
_cell.length_c   1.000
_cell.angle_alpha   90.00
_cell.angle_beta   90.00
_cell.angle_gamma   90.00
#
_symmetry.space_group_name_H-M   'P 1'
#
loop_
_entity.id
_entity.type
_entity.pdbx_description
1 polymer ?
#
loop_
_entity_poly.entity_id
_entity_poly.type
_entity_poly.pdbx_seq_one_letter_code
_entity_poly.pdbx_strand_id
1 'polypeptide(L)'
;MKFSTIFSTLLAAASVAVNATPIARNEVDSSLISARETTPLSTPFSTELVKRETEDSDTFAALAQAYGGELEDDKYYVLTAKWPLRDEIDNETPAELQELQKKLGFYHIGFIVGKVSIKESGPKKHRKTKRDFDGQVYDTIKKENKDIKFRKTNWDTTKRRDIEFVKMTTKKKADAINNKAKDYEKDHPVYSVADNNCNTFVQALLSEL
;
A
#
# COMPACT_ATOMS: atom_id res chain seq x y z
N MET A 1 21.35 -42.47 -5.34
CA MET A 1 22.53 -42.06 -6.11
C MET A 1 23.01 -40.74 -5.55
N LYS A 2 24.23 -40.70 -5.01
CA LYS A 2 24.86 -39.52 -4.42
C LYS A 2 25.86 -38.99 -5.44
N PHE A 3 25.77 -37.73 -5.82
CA PHE A 3 26.84 -37.04 -6.55
C PHE A 3 27.32 -35.86 -5.72
N SER A 4 28.55 -35.99 -5.22
CA SER A 4 29.42 -34.84 -4.91
C SER A 4 29.98 -34.29 -6.22
N THR A 5 30.26 -33.00 -6.29
CA THR A 5 31.63 -32.43 -6.35
C THR A 5 31.56 -30.95 -6.72
N ILE A 6 32.30 -30.17 -5.95
CA ILE A 6 32.54 -28.73 -5.95
C ILE A 6 33.34 -28.33 -7.21
N PHE A 7 33.11 -27.16 -7.80
CA PHE A 7 34.18 -26.45 -8.53
C PHE A 7 34.04 -24.92 -8.44
N SER A 8 35.19 -24.31 -8.17
CA SER A 8 35.41 -22.91 -7.79
C SER A 8 35.47 -21.93 -8.96
N THR A 9 35.18 -20.67 -8.62
CA THR A 9 35.80 -19.41 -9.06
C THR A 9 36.49 -19.32 -10.43
N LEU A 10 36.07 -18.36 -11.26
CA LEU A 10 37.03 -17.41 -11.86
C LEU A 10 36.35 -16.12 -12.32
N LEU A 11 36.76 -15.03 -11.68
CA LEU A 11 36.56 -13.64 -12.09
C LEU A 11 37.66 -13.30 -13.11
N ALA A 12 37.30 -12.74 -14.26
CA ALA A 12 38.26 -12.10 -15.16
C ALA A 12 37.62 -10.87 -15.80
N ALA A 13 38.02 -9.70 -15.31
CA ALA A 13 37.93 -8.45 -16.03
C ALA A 13 39.10 -8.36 -17.02
N ALA A 14 38.82 -7.96 -18.25
CA ALA A 14 39.83 -7.38 -19.15
C ALA A 14 39.15 -6.40 -20.12
N SER A 15 39.45 -5.13 -19.88
CA SER A 15 39.21 -3.95 -20.70
C SER A 15 39.93 -3.99 -22.04
N VAL A 16 39.35 -3.39 -23.09
CA VAL A 16 40.11 -2.54 -24.03
C VAL A 16 39.20 -1.48 -24.66
N ALA A 17 39.58 -0.22 -24.43
CA ALA A 17 39.18 0.93 -25.20
C ALA A 17 39.98 0.98 -26.51
N VAL A 18 39.36 1.44 -27.60
CA VAL A 18 40.08 2.13 -28.70
C VAL A 18 39.23 3.29 -29.22
N ASN A 19 39.91 4.44 -29.30
CA ASN A 19 39.44 5.75 -29.73
C ASN A 19 39.48 5.91 -31.26
N ALA A 20 38.47 6.61 -31.77
CA ALA A 20 38.43 7.61 -32.87
C ALA A 20 39.02 7.31 -34.26
N THR A 21 38.23 7.65 -35.30
CA THR A 21 38.58 8.74 -36.26
C THR A 21 37.35 9.19 -37.08
N PRO A 22 37.35 10.44 -37.62
CA PRO A 22 36.16 11.22 -37.99
C PRO A 22 35.73 11.02 -39.45
N ILE A 23 34.46 11.25 -39.75
CA ILE A 23 33.99 11.41 -41.14
C ILE A 23 34.18 12.87 -41.56
N ALA A 24 34.84 13.03 -42.70
CA ALA A 24 35.39 14.25 -43.27
C ALA A 24 34.36 15.37 -43.54
N ARG A 25 34.84 16.61 -43.39
CA ARG A 25 34.26 17.80 -44.01
C ARG A 25 34.49 17.69 -45.52
N ASN A 26 33.43 17.58 -46.31
CA ASN A 26 33.53 17.87 -47.73
C ASN A 26 33.27 19.36 -47.95
N GLU A 27 34.26 19.97 -48.58
CA GLU A 27 34.29 21.33 -49.04
C GLU A 27 33.18 21.59 -50.06
N VAL A 28 32.69 22.83 -50.03
CA VAL A 28 31.63 23.36 -50.87
C VAL A 28 32.16 23.48 -52.30
N ASP A 29 31.64 22.69 -53.24
CA ASP A 29 31.74 23.02 -54.66
C ASP A 29 30.60 23.98 -55.02
N SER A 30 30.98 25.23 -55.26
CA SER A 30 30.11 26.37 -55.50
C SER A 30 29.86 26.53 -57.00
N SER A 31 29.26 25.55 -57.66
CA SER A 31 28.69 25.79 -58.98
C SER A 31 27.66 24.73 -59.35
N LEU A 32 26.51 25.19 -59.84
CA LEU A 32 25.45 24.41 -60.49
C LEU A 32 24.51 23.64 -59.52
N ILE A 33 23.40 24.28 -59.12
CA ILE A 33 22.03 23.91 -59.54
C ILE A 33 21.01 24.84 -58.86
N SER A 34 20.52 25.77 -59.69
CA SER A 34 19.14 26.25 -59.83
C SER A 34 18.18 26.20 -58.63
N ALA A 35 17.76 27.40 -58.24
CA ALA A 35 16.70 27.73 -57.30
C ALA A 35 15.42 26.90 -57.46
N ARG A 36 15.14 26.02 -56.49
CA ARG A 36 13.78 25.80 -55.94
C ARG A 36 13.87 24.92 -54.68
N GLU A 37 13.99 25.52 -53.50
CA GLU A 37 13.81 24.79 -52.24
C GLU A 37 12.73 25.45 -51.38
N THR A 38 11.66 24.67 -51.24
CA THR A 38 10.62 24.71 -50.23
C THR A 38 11.15 25.08 -48.86
N THR A 39 10.53 26.09 -48.25
CA THR A 39 10.65 26.45 -46.83
C THR A 39 10.48 25.19 -45.96
N PRO A 40 11.49 24.73 -45.22
CA PRO A 40 11.26 23.70 -44.21
C PRO A 40 10.50 24.38 -43.07
N LEU A 41 9.22 24.02 -42.92
CA LEU A 41 8.43 24.36 -41.75
C LEU A 41 9.08 23.63 -40.56
N SER A 42 10.02 24.29 -39.88
CA SER A 42 10.58 23.80 -38.64
C SER A 42 9.48 23.93 -37.58
N THR A 43 8.68 22.88 -37.42
CA THR A 43 7.81 22.75 -36.26
C THR A 43 8.71 22.62 -35.04
N PRO A 44 8.69 23.58 -34.09
CA PRO A 44 9.47 23.44 -32.88
C PRO A 44 9.01 22.17 -32.17
N PHE A 45 9.96 21.29 -31.81
CA PHE A 45 9.70 20.16 -30.93
C PHE A 45 9.06 20.72 -29.65
N SER A 46 7.76 20.50 -29.50
CA SER A 46 7.04 20.83 -28.27
C SER A 46 7.59 19.93 -27.17
N THR A 47 8.44 20.49 -26.31
CA THR A 47 8.90 19.91 -25.05
C THR A 47 7.87 20.17 -23.95
N GLU A 48 6.58 20.07 -24.29
CA GLU A 48 5.51 20.09 -23.30
C GLU A 48 5.72 18.89 -22.38
N LEU A 49 6.25 19.17 -21.18
CA LEU A 49 6.40 18.21 -20.10
C LEU A 49 5.04 17.56 -19.90
N VAL A 50 4.93 16.28 -20.28
CA VAL A 50 3.71 15.48 -20.13
C VAL A 50 3.35 15.46 -18.65
N LYS A 51 2.39 16.31 -18.26
CA LYS A 51 1.84 16.36 -16.91
C LYS A 51 1.04 15.08 -16.72
N ARG A 52 1.63 14.09 -16.04
CA ARG A 52 0.91 12.87 -15.66
C ARG A 52 -0.08 13.24 -14.57
N GLU A 53 -1.37 13.10 -14.86
CA GLU A 53 -2.41 13.28 -13.87
C GLU A 53 -2.44 12.03 -12.98
N THR A 54 -2.19 12.21 -11.68
CA THR A 54 -2.29 11.15 -10.68
C THR A 54 -3.41 11.50 -9.72
N GLU A 55 -4.34 10.58 -9.53
CA GLU A 55 -5.49 10.69 -8.63
C GLU A 55 -5.37 9.60 -7.58
N ASP A 56 -5.18 10.01 -6.33
CA ASP A 56 -5.13 9.11 -5.17
C ASP A 56 -6.47 9.14 -4.46
N SER A 57 -6.98 7.97 -4.07
CA SER A 57 -8.07 7.92 -3.10
C SER A 57 -7.60 8.33 -1.71
N ASP A 58 -8.52 8.75 -0.86
CA ASP A 58 -8.21 9.14 0.53
C ASP A 58 -7.62 7.98 1.32
N THR A 59 -8.09 6.74 1.09
CA THR A 59 -7.56 5.53 1.72
C THR A 59 -6.14 5.21 1.25
N PHE A 60 -5.83 5.44 -0.03
CA PHE A 60 -4.47 5.28 -0.55
C PHE A 60 -3.52 6.32 0.07
N ALA A 61 -3.94 7.59 0.13
CA ALA A 61 -3.15 8.65 0.76
C ALA A 61 -2.88 8.38 2.24
N ALA A 62 -3.89 7.91 2.98
CA ALA A 62 -3.76 7.54 4.39
C ALA A 62 -2.80 6.36 4.60
N LEU A 63 -2.87 5.32 3.75
CA LEU A 63 -1.91 4.21 3.79
C LEU A 63 -0.50 4.70 3.47
N ALA A 64 -0.32 5.55 2.45
CA ALA A 64 0.99 6.07 2.07
C ALA A 64 1.64 6.85 3.21
N GLN A 65 0.85 7.67 3.92
CA GLN A 65 1.29 8.40 5.09
C GLN A 65 1.69 7.46 6.24
N ALA A 66 0.90 6.41 6.52
CA ALA A 66 1.18 5.47 7.59
C ALA A 66 2.38 4.55 7.29
N TYR A 67 2.57 4.18 6.02
CA TYR A 67 3.66 3.29 5.60
C TYR A 67 5.00 4.03 5.45
N GLY A 68 4.99 5.28 4.98
CA GLY A 68 6.19 6.10 4.81
C GLY A 68 7.12 5.66 3.67
N GLY A 69 6.70 4.71 2.85
CA GLY A 69 7.45 4.18 1.70
C GLY A 69 6.62 4.15 0.41
N GLU A 70 7.23 3.63 -0.67
CA GLU A 70 6.54 3.46 -1.96
C GLU A 70 5.57 2.29 -1.91
N LEU A 71 4.29 2.57 -2.23
CA LEU A 71 3.25 1.54 -2.28
C LEU A 71 3.27 0.82 -3.63
N GLU A 72 3.44 -0.49 -3.57
CA GLU A 72 3.43 -1.39 -4.72
C GLU A 72 1.99 -1.82 -5.12
N ASP A 73 1.74 -1.90 -6.42
CA ASP A 73 0.49 -2.45 -6.98
C ASP A 73 0.32 -3.93 -6.62
N ASP A 74 -0.93 -4.36 -6.48
CA ASP A 74 -1.33 -5.74 -6.14
C ASP A 74 -0.83 -6.26 -4.76
N LYS A 75 -0.19 -5.42 -3.95
CA LYS A 75 0.27 -5.78 -2.60
C LYS A 75 -0.79 -5.54 -1.53
N TYR A 76 -0.71 -6.36 -0.48
CA TYR A 76 -1.58 -6.27 0.68
C TYR A 76 -0.84 -5.66 1.86
N TYR A 77 -1.48 -4.68 2.51
CA TYR A 77 -0.93 -3.96 3.64
C TYR A 77 -1.83 -4.12 4.85
N VAL A 78 -1.19 -4.22 6.02
CA VAL A 78 -1.84 -4.40 7.31
C VAL A 78 -1.50 -3.21 8.19
N LEU A 79 -2.52 -2.62 8.78
CA LEU A 79 -2.42 -1.51 9.71
C LEU A 79 -3.21 -1.84 10.98
N THR A 80 -2.89 -1.14 12.06
CA THR A 80 -3.79 -0.99 13.20
C THR A 80 -4.37 0.40 13.20
N ALA A 81 -5.60 0.53 13.68
CA ALA A 81 -6.23 1.80 13.95
C ALA A 81 -6.55 1.87 15.45
N LYS A 82 -6.20 2.97 16.12
CA LYS A 82 -6.57 3.20 17.53
C LYS A 82 -7.56 4.35 17.59
N TRP A 83 -8.64 4.17 18.35
CA TRP A 83 -9.71 5.17 18.42
C TRP A 83 -9.42 6.13 19.56
N PRO A 84 -9.51 7.44 19.31
CA PRO A 84 -9.68 8.39 20.39
C PRO A 84 -11.08 8.22 20.99
N LEU A 85 -11.20 8.51 22.29
CA LEU A 85 -12.37 8.39 23.18
C LEU A 85 -13.80 8.59 22.67
N ARG A 86 -14.01 9.20 21.50
CA ARG A 86 -15.25 9.92 21.19
C ARG A 86 -16.09 9.36 20.05
N ASP A 87 -15.57 8.46 19.24
CA ASP A 87 -16.22 8.24 17.94
C ASP A 87 -17.35 7.21 17.98
N GLU A 88 -17.37 6.27 18.93
CA GLU A 88 -18.45 5.30 19.14
C GLU A 88 -18.31 4.69 20.54
N ILE A 89 -19.27 4.93 21.44
CA ILE A 89 -19.40 4.20 22.70
C ILE A 89 -20.36 3.05 22.41
N ASP A 90 -19.85 1.83 22.34
CA ASP A 90 -20.65 0.61 22.24
C ASP A 90 -21.29 0.29 23.61
N ASN A 91 -21.43 -0.98 24.00
CA ASN A 91 -22.06 -1.36 25.28
C ASN A 91 -21.05 -1.51 26.44
N GLU A 92 -19.78 -1.18 26.23
CA GLU A 92 -18.79 -1.02 27.28
C GLU A 92 -19.19 0.12 28.23
N THR A 93 -19.15 -0.18 29.53
CA THR A 93 -19.40 0.82 30.56
C THR A 93 -18.22 1.81 30.64
N PRO A 94 -18.45 3.04 31.14
CA PRO A 94 -17.36 4.00 31.35
C PRO A 94 -16.22 3.46 32.25
N ALA A 95 -16.54 2.60 33.21
CA ALA A 95 -15.54 1.96 34.07
C ALA A 95 -14.65 0.97 33.30
N GLU A 96 -15.25 0.12 32.46
CA GLU A 96 -14.52 -0.81 31.57
C GLU A 96 -13.63 -0.04 30.59
N LEU A 97 -14.14 1.04 30.00
CA LEU A 97 -13.38 1.91 29.10
C LEU A 97 -12.18 2.58 29.79
N GLN A 98 -12.35 3.05 31.03
CA GLN A 98 -11.24 3.61 31.82
C GLN A 98 -10.20 2.54 32.18
N GLU A 99 -10.62 1.33 32.51
CA GLU A 99 -9.70 0.23 32.80
C GLU A 99 -8.91 -0.17 31.56
N LEU A 100 -9.58 -0.31 30.40
CA LEU A 100 -8.92 -0.54 29.11
C LEU A 100 -7.90 0.55 28.80
N GLN A 101 -8.27 1.82 28.94
CA GLN A 101 -7.36 2.93 28.70
C GLN A 101 -6.13 2.86 29.61
N LYS A 102 -6.31 2.59 30.91
CA LYS A 102 -5.19 2.44 31.86
C LYS A 102 -4.26 1.29 31.48
N LYS A 103 -4.83 0.20 30.97
CA LYS A 103 -4.08 -1.02 30.62
C LYS A 103 -3.37 -0.92 29.27
N LEU A 104 -4.00 -0.30 28.27
CA LEU A 104 -3.57 -0.36 26.87
C LEU A 104 -3.13 1.00 26.30
N GLY A 105 -3.46 2.10 26.96
CA GLY A 105 -3.20 3.46 26.48
C GLY A 105 -4.20 3.97 25.44
N PHE A 106 -5.18 3.15 25.07
CA PHE A 106 -6.26 3.48 24.12
C PHE A 106 -7.57 2.83 24.54
N TYR A 107 -8.69 3.29 23.96
CA TYR A 107 -10.03 2.81 24.29
C TYR A 107 -10.48 1.66 23.41
N HIS A 108 -10.14 1.74 22.13
CA HIS A 108 -10.49 0.75 21.15
C HIS A 108 -9.40 0.64 20.10
N ILE A 109 -9.22 -0.57 19.58
CA ILE A 109 -8.27 -0.86 18.51
C ILE A 109 -8.96 -1.73 17.47
N GLY A 110 -8.65 -1.46 16.21
CA GLY A 110 -9.09 -2.22 15.06
C GLY A 110 -7.90 -2.61 14.20
N PHE A 111 -8.14 -3.61 13.38
CA PHE A 111 -7.22 -4.18 12.42
C PHE A 111 -7.66 -3.78 11.01
N ILE A 112 -6.77 -3.25 10.19
CA ILE A 112 -7.06 -2.91 8.80
C ILE A 112 -6.22 -3.82 7.91
N VAL A 113 -6.86 -4.49 6.96
CA VAL A 113 -6.16 -5.21 5.88
C VAL A 113 -6.80 -4.83 4.56
N GLY A 114 -5.96 -4.60 3.56
CA GLY A 114 -6.44 -4.22 2.25
C GLY A 114 -5.41 -4.42 1.17
N LYS A 115 -5.82 -4.12 -0.06
CA LYS A 115 -5.02 -4.28 -1.26
C LYS A 115 -4.84 -2.92 -1.96
N VAL A 116 -3.62 -2.62 -2.38
CA VAL A 116 -3.35 -1.48 -3.27
C VAL A 116 -3.73 -1.84 -4.72
N SER A 117 -4.36 -0.90 -5.42
CA SER A 117 -4.62 -0.99 -6.86
C SER A 117 -4.13 0.29 -7.55
N ILE A 118 -3.29 0.12 -8.56
CA ILE A 118 -2.79 1.20 -9.42
C ILE A 118 -3.31 0.94 -10.84
N LYS A 119 -4.21 1.80 -11.31
CA LYS A 119 -4.82 1.68 -12.64
C LYS A 119 -4.37 2.83 -13.53
N GLU A 120 -3.75 2.49 -14.65
CA GLU A 120 -3.34 3.47 -15.65
C GLU A 120 -4.31 3.47 -16.82
N SER A 121 -4.72 4.66 -17.26
CA SER A 121 -5.68 4.84 -18.36
C SER A 121 -5.26 5.98 -19.28
N GLY A 122 -5.89 6.04 -20.46
CA GLY A 122 -5.62 7.07 -21.47
C GLY A 122 -4.41 6.77 -22.38
N PRO A 123 -4.27 7.53 -23.47
CA PRO A 123 -3.14 7.40 -24.39
C PRO A 123 -1.83 7.83 -23.71
N LYS A 124 -0.69 7.30 -24.17
CA LYS A 124 0.65 7.53 -23.57
C LYS A 124 0.98 9.01 -23.28
N LYS A 125 0.49 9.94 -24.12
CA LYS A 125 0.69 11.40 -23.98
C LYS A 125 -0.23 12.05 -22.92
N HIS A 126 -1.32 11.40 -22.52
CA HIS A 126 -2.29 11.87 -21.52
C HIS A 126 -2.59 10.76 -20.51
N ARG A 127 -1.55 10.03 -20.09
CA ARG A 127 -1.70 8.91 -19.17
C ARG A 127 -2.21 9.44 -17.82
N LYS A 128 -3.31 8.87 -17.36
CA LYS A 128 -3.88 9.11 -16.04
C LYS A 128 -3.62 7.89 -15.16
N THR A 129 -3.16 8.11 -13.95
CA THR A 129 -2.91 7.04 -12.97
C THR A 129 -3.86 7.23 -11.81
N LYS A 130 -4.73 6.25 -11.56
CA LYS A 130 -5.60 6.20 -10.40
C LYS A 130 -5.05 5.20 -9.40
N ARG A 131 -4.82 5.63 -8.17
CA ARG A 131 -4.29 4.78 -7.09
C ARG A 131 -5.31 4.68 -5.97
N ASP A 132 -5.53 3.46 -5.51
CA ASP A 132 -6.54 3.14 -4.52
C ASP A 132 -6.05 2.11 -3.51
N PHE A 133 -6.66 2.10 -2.33
CA PHE A 133 -6.48 1.09 -1.31
C PHE A 133 -7.84 0.59 -0.84
N ASP A 134 -8.17 -0.65 -1.19
CA ASP A 134 -9.38 -1.33 -0.72
C ASP A 134 -9.12 -1.94 0.66
N GLY A 135 -9.24 -1.09 1.69
CA GLY A 135 -9.04 -1.43 3.08
C GLY A 135 -10.33 -1.86 3.77
N GLN A 136 -10.26 -2.93 4.56
CA GLN A 136 -11.33 -3.41 5.42
C GLN A 136 -10.89 -3.32 6.88
N VAL A 137 -11.71 -2.69 7.71
CA VAL A 137 -11.53 -2.58 9.17
C VAL A 137 -12.25 -3.74 9.84
N TYR A 138 -11.53 -4.44 10.70
CA TYR A 138 -12.00 -5.50 11.58
C TYR A 138 -11.82 -5.06 13.03
N ASP A 139 -12.89 -5.12 13.81
CA ASP A 139 -12.87 -4.86 15.24
C ASP A 139 -13.89 -5.74 15.97
N THR A 140 -13.89 -5.71 17.30
CA THR A 140 -14.89 -6.40 18.12
C THR A 140 -15.52 -5.44 19.10
N ILE A 141 -16.84 -5.50 19.22
CA ILE A 141 -17.62 -4.65 20.12
C ILE A 141 -18.35 -5.51 21.17
N LYS A 142 -18.68 -4.92 22.32
CA LYS A 142 -19.55 -5.56 23.31
C LYS A 142 -21.03 -5.39 22.93
N LYS A 143 -21.80 -6.48 22.93
CA LYS A 143 -23.27 -6.51 22.81
C LYS A 143 -23.90 -6.24 24.18
N GLU A 144 -25.19 -5.85 24.20
CA GLU A 144 -25.95 -5.61 25.43
C GLU A 144 -25.97 -6.83 26.38
N ASN A 145 -26.03 -8.05 25.81
CA ASN A 145 -26.00 -9.31 26.55
C ASN A 145 -24.60 -9.70 27.07
N LYS A 146 -23.61 -8.80 26.94
CA LYS A 146 -22.19 -8.99 27.26
C LYS A 146 -21.41 -9.89 26.31
N ASP A 147 -22.03 -10.42 25.27
CA ASP A 147 -21.29 -11.16 24.26
C ASP A 147 -20.45 -10.21 23.39
N ILE A 148 -19.40 -10.70 22.75
CA ILE A 148 -18.70 -9.94 21.72
C ILE A 148 -19.42 -10.08 20.37
N LYS A 149 -19.19 -9.10 19.49
CA LYS A 149 -19.51 -9.16 18.07
C LYS A 149 -18.27 -8.73 17.28
N PHE A 150 -17.80 -9.53 16.33
CA PHE A 150 -16.86 -8.97 15.35
C PHE A 150 -17.64 -8.12 14.35
N ARG A 151 -17.02 -7.02 13.93
CA ARG A 151 -17.52 -6.11 12.92
C ARG A 151 -16.50 -6.00 11.80
N LYS A 152 -17.00 -6.01 10.57
CA LYS A 152 -16.23 -5.78 9.35
C LYS A 152 -16.86 -4.61 8.59
N THR A 153 -16.07 -3.60 8.30
CA THR A 153 -16.49 -2.40 7.57
C THR A 153 -15.43 -1.98 6.56
N ASN A 154 -15.81 -1.24 5.53
CA ASN A 154 -14.83 -0.57 4.69
C ASN A 154 -14.07 0.46 5.52
N TRP A 155 -12.80 0.69 5.20
CA TRP A 155 -12.02 1.72 5.87
C TRP A 155 -12.52 3.10 5.47
N ASP A 156 -13.04 3.81 6.46
CA ASP A 156 -13.48 5.20 6.38
C ASP A 156 -12.42 6.11 7.00
N THR A 157 -11.74 6.90 6.16
CA THR A 157 -10.69 7.85 6.55
C THR A 157 -11.24 9.16 7.12
N THR A 158 -12.56 9.38 7.05
CA THR A 158 -13.19 10.57 7.66
C THR A 158 -13.30 10.46 9.17
N LYS A 159 -13.28 9.22 9.70
CA LYS A 159 -13.26 8.95 11.15
C LYS A 159 -11.87 9.15 11.72
N ARG A 160 -11.78 9.82 12.86
CA ARG A 160 -10.49 10.14 13.47
C ARG A 160 -9.93 8.89 14.14
N ARG A 161 -8.83 8.36 13.61
CA ARG A 161 -8.14 7.19 14.16
C ARG A 161 -6.64 7.38 14.04
N ASP A 162 -5.90 6.91 15.03
CA ASP A 162 -4.44 6.87 14.95
C ASP A 162 -4.06 5.60 14.20
N ILE A 163 -3.56 5.77 12.98
CA ILE A 163 -3.26 4.69 12.04
C ILE A 163 -1.76 4.37 12.09
N GLU A 164 -1.44 3.10 12.29
CA GLU A 164 -0.05 2.61 12.34
C GLU A 164 0.11 1.45 11.35
N PHE A 165 1.11 1.55 10.47
CA PHE A 165 1.49 0.43 9.62
C PHE A 165 2.10 -0.70 10.46
N VAL A 166 1.73 -1.95 10.16
CA VAL A 166 2.24 -3.13 10.85
C VAL A 166 3.17 -3.92 9.94
N LYS A 167 2.64 -4.45 8.83
CA LYS A 167 3.40 -5.26 7.88
C LYS A 167 2.67 -5.39 6.54
N MET A 168 3.41 -5.84 5.52
CA MET A 168 2.80 -6.38 4.31
C MET A 168 2.35 -7.82 4.53
N THR A 169 1.37 -8.27 3.75
CA THR A 169 0.89 -9.65 3.77
C THR A 169 0.59 -10.17 2.36
N THR A 170 0.04 -11.38 2.26
CA THR A 170 -0.38 -12.00 1.00
C THR A 170 -1.91 -12.06 0.91
N LYS A 171 -2.43 -12.16 -0.31
CA LYS A 171 -3.87 -12.37 -0.55
C LYS A 171 -4.44 -13.51 0.29
N LYS A 172 -3.76 -14.67 0.31
CA LYS A 172 -4.23 -15.86 1.03
C LYS A 172 -4.43 -15.58 2.52
N LYS A 173 -3.49 -14.86 3.15
CA LYS A 173 -3.57 -14.51 4.58
C LYS A 173 -4.61 -13.43 4.83
N ALA A 174 -4.71 -12.42 3.96
CA ALA A 174 -5.76 -11.40 4.04
C ALA A 174 -7.18 -12.01 3.93
N ASP A 175 -7.38 -12.96 3.01
CA ASP A 175 -8.66 -13.67 2.86
C ASP A 175 -9.00 -14.51 4.10
N ALA A 176 -8.00 -15.06 4.79
CA ALA A 176 -8.18 -15.89 5.98
C ALA A 176 -8.65 -15.10 7.23
N ILE A 177 -8.36 -13.80 7.30
CA ILE A 177 -8.72 -12.93 8.44
C ILE A 177 -10.21 -12.99 8.77
N ASN A 178 -11.07 -13.03 7.75
CA ASN A 178 -12.51 -13.05 7.98
C ASN A 178 -12.97 -14.34 8.69
N ASN A 179 -12.35 -15.47 8.38
CA ASN A 179 -12.65 -16.72 9.06
C ASN A 179 -12.07 -16.71 10.48
N LYS A 180 -10.82 -16.24 10.63
CA LYS A 180 -10.19 -16.08 11.95
C LYS A 180 -11.02 -15.19 12.88
N ALA A 181 -11.59 -14.10 12.37
CA ALA A 181 -12.45 -13.20 13.12
C ALA A 181 -13.74 -13.88 13.60
N LYS A 182 -14.37 -14.68 12.73
CA LYS A 182 -15.56 -15.48 13.06
C LYS A 182 -15.25 -16.55 14.11
N ASP A 183 -14.13 -17.25 13.94
CA ASP A 183 -13.68 -18.28 14.88
C ASP A 183 -13.40 -17.66 16.25
N TYR A 184 -12.78 -16.47 16.29
CA TYR A 184 -12.57 -15.75 17.54
C TYR A 184 -13.89 -15.41 18.26
N GLU A 185 -14.90 -14.86 17.55
CA GLU A 185 -16.23 -14.59 18.15
C GLU A 185 -16.87 -15.86 18.72
N LYS A 186 -16.70 -17.00 18.06
CA LYS A 186 -17.24 -18.28 18.50
C LYS A 186 -16.51 -18.84 19.73
N ASP A 187 -15.19 -18.77 19.75
CA ASP A 187 -14.34 -19.35 20.79
C ASP A 187 -14.29 -18.47 22.05
N HIS A 188 -14.55 -17.17 21.90
CA HIS A 188 -14.50 -16.17 22.98
C HIS A 188 -15.82 -15.38 23.05
N PRO A 189 -16.95 -16.02 23.38
CA PRO A 189 -18.26 -15.39 23.22
C PRO A 189 -18.49 -14.21 24.17
N VAL A 190 -17.93 -14.21 25.39
CA VAL A 190 -18.26 -13.23 26.44
C VAL A 190 -17.14 -12.20 26.61
N TYR A 191 -17.48 -10.92 26.54
CA TYR A 191 -16.54 -9.80 26.68
C TYR A 191 -15.89 -9.76 28.07
N SER A 192 -14.60 -9.42 28.09
CA SER A 192 -13.83 -9.19 29.31
C SER A 192 -12.66 -8.22 29.06
N VAL A 193 -12.56 -7.19 29.90
CA VAL A 193 -11.42 -6.25 29.89
C VAL A 193 -10.08 -6.96 30.14
N ALA A 194 -10.09 -8.07 30.88
CA ALA A 194 -8.88 -8.77 31.25
C ALA A 194 -8.29 -9.59 30.07
N ASP A 195 -9.12 -10.37 29.40
CA ASP A 195 -8.70 -11.47 28.53
C ASP A 195 -9.51 -11.63 27.23
N ASN A 196 -10.62 -10.90 27.05
CA ASN A 196 -11.41 -10.94 25.81
C ASN A 196 -11.98 -9.58 25.41
N ASN A 197 -11.16 -8.76 24.75
CA ASN A 197 -11.49 -7.41 24.31
C ASN A 197 -10.94 -7.12 22.90
N CYS A 198 -11.13 -5.90 22.41
CA CYS A 198 -10.68 -5.47 21.09
C CYS A 198 -9.18 -5.67 20.85
N ASN A 199 -8.33 -5.53 21.87
CA ASN A 199 -6.90 -5.78 21.71
C ASN A 199 -6.58 -7.26 21.57
N THR A 200 -7.14 -8.14 22.40
CA THR A 200 -6.89 -9.59 22.27
C THR A 200 -7.41 -10.13 20.93
N PHE A 201 -8.53 -9.60 20.44
CA PHE A 201 -9.02 -9.86 19.09
C PHE A 201 -8.01 -9.45 18.01
N VAL A 202 -7.54 -8.19 18.03
CA VAL A 202 -6.55 -7.70 17.04
C VAL A 202 -5.26 -8.53 17.09
N GLN A 203 -4.77 -8.90 18.27
CA GLN A 203 -3.60 -9.78 18.40
C GLN A 203 -3.86 -11.17 17.79
N ALA A 204 -5.05 -11.74 17.99
CA ALA A 204 -5.42 -13.01 17.37
C ALA A 204 -5.45 -12.92 15.83
N LEU A 205 -5.93 -11.82 15.25
CA LEU A 205 -5.87 -11.60 13.80
C LEU A 205 -4.44 -11.42 13.30
N LEU A 206 -3.62 -10.67 14.02
CA LEU A 206 -2.20 -10.47 13.67
C LEU A 206 -1.42 -11.79 13.64
N SER A 207 -1.79 -12.76 14.48
CA SER A 207 -1.16 -14.09 14.51
C SER A 207 -1.45 -14.95 13.27
N GLU A 208 -2.51 -14.65 12.52
CA GLU A 208 -2.87 -15.34 11.26
C GLU A 208 -2.00 -14.86 10.08
N LEU A 209 -1.44 -13.65 10.19
CA LEU A 209 -0.65 -13.01 9.14
C LEU A 209 0.83 -13.41 9.18
#